data_AF-A0A9D6XEU8-F1
#
_entry.id   AF-A0A9D6XEU8-F1
#
_cell.length_a   1.000
_cell.length_b   1.000
_cell.length_c   1.000
_cell.angle_alpha   90.00
_cell.angle_beta   90.00
_cell.angle_gamma   90.00
#
_symmetry.space_group_name_H-M   'P 1'
#
loop_
_entity.id
_entity.type
_entity.pdbx_description
1 polymer ?
#
loop_
_entity_poly.entity_id
_entity_poly.type
_entity_poly.pdbx_seq_one_letter_code
_entity_poly.pdbx_strand_id
1 'polypeptide(L)'
;MPEPTLMDKTFNIIMERMVETGQAPHYAEIAAKLGVAPEEGRKALHKLFSTPGFAGWLYPKTDNIVSCAPFNNLPTHYRLTIDGERKWFGQ
;
A
#
# COMPACT_ATOMS: atom_id res chain seq x y z
N MET A 1 11.06 -18.45 -11.88
CA MET A 1 10.38 -17.15 -11.94
C MET A 1 11.44 -16.06 -11.83
N PRO A 2 11.30 -14.91 -12.52
CA PRO A 2 12.23 -13.80 -12.35
C PRO A 2 12.17 -13.26 -10.91
N GLU A 3 13.28 -12.66 -10.47
CA GLU A 3 13.35 -12.01 -9.16
C GLU A 3 12.35 -10.86 -9.06
N PRO A 4 11.63 -10.70 -7.94
CA PRO A 4 10.70 -9.59 -7.75
C PRO A 4 11.39 -8.23 -7.87
N THR A 5 10.79 -7.33 -8.64
CA THR A 5 11.27 -5.95 -8.77
C THR A 5 11.07 -5.18 -7.45
N LEU A 6 11.70 -4.01 -7.33
CA LEU A 6 11.46 -3.13 -6.19
C LEU A 6 9.98 -2.72 -6.07
N MET A 7 9.28 -2.57 -7.19
CA MET A 7 7.85 -2.24 -7.21
C MET A 7 7.02 -3.43 -6.71
N ASP A 8 7.35 -4.66 -7.11
CA ASP A 8 6.67 -5.86 -6.62
C ASP A 8 6.84 -6.01 -5.10
N LYS A 9 8.06 -5.77 -4.59
CA LYS A 9 8.34 -5.77 -3.14
C LYS A 9 7.57 -4.68 -2.42
N THR A 10 7.54 -3.47 -2.96
CA THR A 10 6.81 -2.33 -2.38
C THR A 10 5.31 -2.61 -2.32
N PHE A 11 4.74 -3.13 -3.41
CA PHE A 11 3.33 -3.52 -3.48
C PHE A 11 3.01 -4.61 -2.47
N ASN A 12 3.84 -5.66 -2.41
CA ASN A 12 3.66 -6.76 -1.47
C ASN A 12 3.67 -6.28 -0.01
N ILE A 13 4.62 -5.40 0.38
CA ILE A 13 4.66 -4.81 1.74
C ILE A 13 3.36 -4.06 2.07
N ILE A 14 2.80 -3.30 1.12
CA ILE A 14 1.53 -2.60 1.31
C ILE A 14 0.40 -3.62 1.50
N MET A 15 0.33 -4.66 0.68
CA MET A 15 -0.69 -5.70 0.77
C MET A 15 -0.62 -6.47 2.09
N GLU A 16 0.56 -6.92 2.51
CA GLU A 16 0.77 -7.60 3.79
C GLU A 16 0.30 -6.72 4.95
N ARG A 17 0.73 -5.45 4.98
CA ARG A 17 0.33 -4.51 6.03
C ARG A 17 -1.18 -4.29 6.06
N MET A 18 -1.81 -4.15 4.89
CA MET A 18 -3.27 -4.04 4.78
C MET A 18 -3.93 -5.27 5.38
N VAL A 19 -3.57 -6.47 4.93
CA VAL A 19 -4.15 -7.74 5.42
C VAL A 19 -3.90 -7.96 6.91
N GLU A 20 -2.77 -7.55 7.46
CA GLU A 20 -2.48 -7.71 8.88
C GLU A 20 -3.31 -6.75 9.74
N THR A 21 -3.38 -5.47 9.34
CA THR A 21 -3.79 -4.39 10.26
C THR A 21 -5.08 -3.66 9.89
N GLY A 22 -5.52 -3.76 8.64
CA GLY A 22 -6.62 -2.94 8.14
C GLY A 22 -6.22 -1.52 7.71
N GLN A 23 -4.93 -1.17 7.79
CA GLN A 23 -4.45 0.17 7.49
C GLN A 23 -3.21 0.12 6.60
N ALA A 24 -3.12 1.04 5.64
CA ALA A 24 -1.96 1.14 4.77
C ALA A 24 -0.74 1.66 5.54
N PRO A 25 0.48 1.20 5.20
CA PRO A 25 1.69 1.67 5.84
C PRO A 25 2.02 3.11 5.44
N HIS A 26 2.73 3.82 6.30
CA HIS A 26 3.46 5.03 5.93
C HIS A 26 4.75 4.65 5.19
N TYR A 27 5.29 5.55 4.33
CA TYR A 27 6.49 5.25 3.54
C TYR A 27 7.72 4.89 4.40
N ALA A 28 7.77 5.36 5.65
CA ALA A 28 8.84 5.01 6.60
C ALA A 28 8.78 3.53 7.01
N GLU A 29 7.58 2.95 7.17
CA GLU A 29 7.39 1.52 7.42
C GLU A 29 7.79 0.70 6.19
N ILE A 30 7.46 1.19 4.99
CA ILE A 30 7.90 0.60 3.72
C ILE A 30 9.43 0.60 3.63
N ALA A 31 10.08 1.73 3.93
CA ALA A 31 11.53 1.86 3.93
C ALA A 31 12.20 0.86 4.89
N ALA A 32 11.66 0.74 6.11
CA ALA A 32 12.16 -0.20 7.10
C ALA A 32 12.05 -1.66 6.63
N LYS A 33 10.91 -2.05 6.02
CA LYS A 33 10.71 -3.39 5.45
C LYS A 33 11.61 -3.66 4.23
N LEU A 34 11.92 -2.64 3.44
CA LEU A 34 12.86 -2.73 2.31
C LEU A 34 14.34 -2.70 2.74
N GLY A 35 14.64 -2.34 4.00
CA GLY A 35 16.01 -2.18 4.49
C GLY A 35 16.73 -0.96 3.90
N VAL A 36 15.99 0.11 3.60
CA VAL A 36 16.53 1.34 2.96
C VAL A 36 16.25 2.57 3.80
N ALA A 37 16.89 3.70 3.45
CA ALA A 37 16.61 4.98 4.08
C ALA A 37 15.15 5.44 3.82
N PRO A 38 14.52 6.21 4.73
CA PRO A 38 13.14 6.68 4.57
C PRO A 38 12.84 7.36 3.22
N GLU A 39 13.78 8.18 2.73
CA GLU A 39 13.64 8.87 1.45
C GLU A 39 13.59 7.91 0.26
N GLU A 40 14.35 6.81 0.30
CA GLU A 40 14.31 5.78 -0.74
C GLU A 40 13.01 4.97 -0.69
N GLY A 41 12.47 4.71 0.50
CA GLY A 41 11.13 4.12 0.65
C GLY A 41 10.02 5.04 0.14
N ARG A 42 10.14 6.35 0.38
CA ARG A 42 9.23 7.36 -0.20
C ARG A 42 9.29 7.34 -1.73
N LYS A 43 10.48 7.34 -2.33
CA LYS A 43 10.65 7.23 -3.79
C LYS A 43 10.06 5.93 -4.34
N ALA A 44 10.25 4.81 -3.65
CA ALA A 44 9.67 3.53 -4.04
C ALA A 44 8.14 3.56 -4.05
N LEU A 45 7.53 4.15 -3.00
CA LEU A 45 6.08 4.38 -2.93
C LEU A 45 5.59 5.23 -4.11
N HIS A 46 6.18 6.40 -4.33
CA HIS A 46 5.77 7.30 -5.42
C HIS A 46 5.98 6.66 -6.80
N LYS A 47 7.06 5.89 -6.99
CA LYS A 47 7.30 5.17 -8.24
C LYS A 47 6.20 4.15 -8.52
N LEU A 48 5.80 3.38 -7.52
CA LEU A 48 4.68 2.44 -7.64
C LEU A 48 3.39 3.19 -8.02
N PHE A 49 3.02 4.23 -7.28
CA PHE A 49 1.76 4.97 -7.48
C PHE A 49 1.74 5.85 -8.75
N SER A 50 2.89 6.11 -9.35
CA SER A 50 3.01 6.80 -10.64
C SER A 50 2.93 5.85 -11.84
N THR A 51 2.82 4.54 -11.60
CA THR A 51 2.74 3.55 -12.68
C THR A 51 1.43 3.69 -13.45
N PRO A 52 1.46 3.84 -14.79
CA PRO A 52 0.24 3.92 -15.58
C PRO A 52 -0.67 2.70 -15.35
N GLY A 53 -1.94 2.95 -15.04
CA GLY A 53 -2.93 1.92 -14.78
C GLY A 53 -2.87 1.29 -13.39
N PHE A 54 -1.97 1.73 -12.51
CA PHE A 54 -1.97 1.27 -11.12
C PHE A 54 -3.17 1.83 -10.37
N ALA A 55 -3.98 0.93 -9.80
CA ALA A 55 -5.14 1.29 -9.00
C ALA A 55 -4.72 1.61 -7.56
N GLY A 56 -4.04 2.74 -7.37
CA GLY A 56 -3.71 3.29 -6.05
C GLY A 56 -3.75 4.82 -6.03
N TRP A 57 -4.14 5.40 -4.89
CA TRP A 57 -4.26 6.84 -4.69
C TRP A 57 -3.56 7.27 -3.41
N LEU A 58 -2.74 8.32 -3.52
CA LEU A 58 -2.18 9.03 -2.37
C LEU A 58 -3.07 10.21 -2.01
N TYR A 59 -3.14 10.54 -0.72
CA TYR A 59 -3.89 11.72 -0.27
C TYR A 59 -3.14 12.99 -0.72
N PRO A 60 -3.82 13.97 -1.34
CA PRO A 60 -3.16 15.11 -1.95
C PRO A 60 -2.20 15.84 -1.01
N LYS A 61 -1.01 16.18 -1.52
CA LYS A 61 0.05 16.91 -0.78
C LYS A 61 0.58 16.18 0.46
N THR A 62 0.35 14.87 0.55
CA THR A 62 0.91 14.01 1.59
C THR A 62 1.53 12.77 0.94
N ASP A 63 2.09 11.89 1.77
CA ASP A 63 2.55 10.56 1.37
C ASP A 63 1.62 9.45 1.90
N ASN A 64 0.42 9.80 2.40
CA ASN A 64 -0.52 8.84 2.96
C ASN A 64 -1.25 8.11 1.84
N ILE A 65 -1.32 6.79 1.92
CA ILE A 65 -2.09 5.95 1.00
C ILE A 65 -3.58 6.08 1.35
N VAL A 66 -4.39 6.51 0.38
CA VAL A 66 -5.86 6.51 0.46
C VAL A 66 -6.39 5.15 0.06
N SER A 67 -5.94 4.62 -1.07
CA SER A 67 -6.35 3.31 -1.55
C SER A 67 -5.22 2.65 -2.32
N CYS A 68 -5.23 1.32 -2.27
CA CYS A 68 -4.37 0.45 -3.05
C CYS A 68 -5.20 -0.81 -3.28
N ALA A 69 -5.72 -0.98 -4.50
CA ALA A 69 -6.71 -2.01 -4.80
C ALA A 69 -6.22 -3.40 -4.32
N PRO A 70 -7.10 -4.20 -3.69
CA PRO A 70 -8.55 -3.98 -3.53
C PRO A 70 -8.96 -3.08 -2.36
N PHE A 71 -8.00 -2.56 -1.58
CA PHE A 71 -8.29 -1.90 -0.30
C PHE A 71 -8.45 -0.39 -0.37
N ASN A 72 -9.20 0.14 0.59
CA ASN A 72 -9.34 1.57 0.86
C ASN A 72 -9.13 1.84 2.36
N ASN A 73 -8.32 2.86 2.69
CA ASN A 73 -8.10 3.34 4.06
C ASN A 73 -9.25 4.23 4.55
N LEU A 74 -10.05 4.78 3.64
CA LEU A 74 -11.22 5.59 3.97
C LEU A 74 -12.48 4.72 3.94
N PRO A 75 -13.49 5.07 4.77
CA PRO A 75 -14.76 4.37 4.71
C PRO A 75 -15.44 4.43 3.35
N THR A 76 -15.82 3.27 2.82
CA THR A 76 -16.65 3.12 1.62
C THR A 76 -17.86 2.23 1.90
N HIS A 77 -18.78 2.12 0.94
CA HIS A 77 -19.90 1.17 1.02
C HIS A 77 -19.45 -0.30 0.89
N TYR A 78 -18.24 -0.55 0.38
CA TYR A 78 -17.68 -1.89 0.22
C TYR A 78 -16.92 -2.29 1.47
N ARG A 79 -17.33 -3.40 2.09
CA ARG A 79 -16.63 -3.98 3.25
C ARG A 79 -16.01 -5.29 2.85
N LEU A 80 -14.71 -5.43 3.10
CA LEU A 80 -14.00 -6.68 2.85
C LEU A 80 -13.96 -7.50 4.14
N THR A 81 -14.07 -8.82 3.97
CA THR A 81 -13.91 -9.80 5.05
C THR A 81 -12.72 -10.67 4.70
N ILE A 82 -11.75 -10.76 5.60
CA ILE A 82 -10.56 -11.60 5.45
C ILE A 82 -10.47 -12.43 6.72
N ASP A 83 -10.37 -13.76 6.57
CA ASP A 83 -10.28 -14.72 7.67
C ASP A 83 -11.35 -14.54 8.76
N GLY A 84 -12.56 -14.13 8.36
CA GLY A 84 -13.70 -13.89 9.26
C GLY A 84 -13.71 -12.53 9.95
N GLU A 85 -12.64 -11.72 9.83
CA GLU A 85 -12.60 -10.35 10.34
C GLU A 85 -13.17 -9.35 9.31
N ARG A 86 -13.75 -8.23 9.78
CA ARG A 86 -14.36 -7.21 8.92
C ARG A 86 -13.87 -5.80 9.26
N LYS A 87 -12.55 -5.58 9.14
CA LYS A 87 -11.91 -4.29 9.45
C LYS A 87 -11.52 -3.45 8.22
N TRP A 88 -11.71 -3.96 7.01
CA TRP A 88 -11.29 -3.31 5.76
C TRP A 88 -12.44 -2.71 4.97
N PHE A 89 -12.10 -1.73 4.13
CA PHE A 89 -12.95 -1.19 3.08
C PHE A 89 -12.40 -1.54 1.70
N GLY A 90 -13.31 -1.71 0.73
CA GLY A 90 -12.97 -1.90 -0.68
C GLY A 90 -12.93 -0.58 -1.45
N GLN A 91 -12.18 -0.56 -2.56
CA GLN A 91 -12.20 0.55 -3.52
C GLN A 91 -13.42 0.52 -4.45
#